data_AF-A0A971MIT8-F1
#
_entry.id   AF-A0A971MIT8-F1
#
_cell.length_a   1.000
_cell.length_b   1.000
_cell.length_c   1.000
_cell.angle_alpha   90.00
_cell.angle_beta   90.00
_cell.angle_gamma   90.00
#
_symmetry.space_group_name_H-M   'P 1'
#
loop_
_entity.id
_entity.type
_entity.pdbx_description
1 polymer ?
#
loop_
_entity_poly.entity_id
_entity_poly.type
_entity_poly.pdbx_seq_one_letter_code
_entity_poly.pdbx_strand_id
1 'polypeptide(L)' 'AWYEQKAVIVLLALLALGVKNIHLGPTLPAFLSPNVANVLVEQFGISGITSADEDMDKFFN' A
#
# COMPACT_ATOMS: atom_id res chain seq x y z
N ALA A 1 2.45 7.75 1.68
CA ALA A 1 3.20 7.56 2.94
C ALA A 1 2.24 7.49 4.11
N TRP A 2 2.61 6.80 5.20
CA TRP A 2 1.81 6.73 6.43
C TRP A 2 2.72 6.82 7.67
N TYR A 3 2.13 7.14 8.82
CA TYR A 3 2.84 7.16 10.10
C TYR A 3 1.93 6.77 11.27
N GLU A 4 0.75 7.39 11.36
CA GLU A 4 -0.18 7.22 12.48
C GLU A 4 -1.51 6.59 12.03
N GLN A 5 -2.43 6.39 12.98
CA GLN A 5 -3.63 5.58 12.77
C GLN A 5 -4.67 6.25 11.86
N LYS A 6 -4.66 7.58 11.73
CA LYS A 6 -5.54 8.28 10.78
C LYS A 6 -5.14 8.00 9.33
N ALA A 7 -3.87 7.79 9.03
CA ALA A 7 -3.46 7.29 7.71
C ALA A 7 -4.03 5.89 7.42
N VAL A 8 -4.24 5.06 8.45
CA VAL A 8 -4.88 3.74 8.30
C VAL A 8 -6.36 3.89 7.92
N ILE A 9 -7.11 4.79 8.57
CA ILE A 9 -8.54 4.97 8.19
C ILE A 9 -8.68 5.56 6.79
N VAL A 10 -7.77 6.44 6.36
CA VAL A 10 -7.73 6.95 4.98
C VAL A 10 -7.45 5.81 4.00
N LEU A 11 -6.47 4.94 4.29
CA LEU A 11 -6.20 3.76 3.46
C LEU A 11 -7.44 2.87 3.34
N LEU A 12 -8.10 2.53 4.45
CA LEU A 12 -9.31 1.70 4.45
C LEU A 12 -10.46 2.35 3.65
N ALA A 13 -10.62 3.67 3.74
CA ALA A 13 -11.61 4.39 2.96
C ALA A 13 -11.33 4.30 1.45
N LEU A 14 -10.06 4.45 1.02
CA LEU A 14 -9.67 4.29 -0.38
C LEU A 14 -9.91 2.86 -0.89
N LEU A 15 -9.60 1.84 -0.08
CA LEU A 15 -9.89 0.44 -0.42
C LEU A 15 -11.40 0.19 -0.54
N ALA A 16 -12.20 0.74 0.36
CA ALA A 16 -13.67 0.65 0.29
C ALA A 16 -14.25 1.32 -0.96
N LEU A 17 -13.62 2.40 -1.45
CA LEU A 17 -13.97 3.07 -2.71
C LEU A 17 -13.46 2.33 -3.96
N GLY A 18 -12.73 1.22 -3.79
CA GLY A 18 -12.22 0.42 -4.89
C GLY A 18 -10.93 0.93 -5.52
N VAL A 19 -10.20 1.83 -4.86
CA VAL A 19 -8.87 2.28 -5.31
C VAL A 19 -7.88 1.11 -5.21
N LYS A 20 -7.13 0.87 -6.28
CA LYS A 20 -6.14 -0.22 -6.40
C LYS A 20 -4.74 0.30 -6.71
N ASN A 21 -3.75 -0.58 -6.60
CA ASN A 21 -2.33 -0.32 -6.92
C ASN A 21 -1.72 0.80 -6.07
N ILE A 22 -2.11 0.85 -4.78
CA ILE A 22 -1.58 1.80 -3.81
C ILE A 22 -0.20 1.33 -3.35
N HIS A 23 0.80 2.17 -3.55
CA HIS A 23 2.16 1.96 -3.05
C HIS A 23 2.31 2.61 -1.67
N LEU A 24 2.48 1.79 -0.63
CA LEU A 24 2.49 2.20 0.77
C LEU A 24 3.90 2.09 1.37
N GLY A 25 4.36 3.16 2.03
CA GLY A 25 5.70 3.20 2.60
C GLY A 25 5.89 4.24 3.73
N PRO A 26 7.08 4.24 4.38
CA PRO A 26 8.29 3.53 3.94
C PRO A 26 8.28 2.02 4.21
N THR A 27 7.50 1.57 5.19
CA THR A 27 7.30 0.14 5.49
C THR A 27 5.82 -0.21 5.48
N LEU A 28 5.50 -1.48 5.27
CA LEU A 28 4.14 -1.97 5.48
C LEU A 28 3.80 -1.98 6.98
N PRO A 29 2.54 -1.75 7.37
CA PRO A 29 2.15 -1.79 8.77
C PRO A 29 2.40 -3.16 9.42
N ALA A 30 3.15 -3.16 10.52
CA ALA A 30 3.54 -4.38 11.23
C ALA A 30 2.36 -5.17 11.85
N PHE A 31 1.18 -4.54 11.97
CA PHE A 31 -0.02 -5.21 12.44
C PHE A 31 -0.69 -6.10 11.37
N LEU A 32 -0.25 -6.02 10.10
CA LEU A 32 -0.73 -6.90 9.04
C LEU A 32 -0.06 -8.27 9.19
N SER A 33 -0.85 -9.28 9.49
CA SER A 33 -0.36 -10.66 9.42
C SER A 33 -0.07 -11.04 7.95
N PRO A 34 0.78 -12.04 7.69
CA PRO A 34 1.09 -12.47 6.33
C PRO A 34 -0.15 -12.80 5.49
N ASN A 35 -1.15 -13.48 6.09
CA ASN A 35 -2.38 -13.81 5.39
C ASN A 35 -3.20 -12.57 5.01
N VAL A 36 -3.29 -11.58 5.91
CA VAL A 36 -4.02 -10.33 5.64
C VAL A 36 -3.27 -9.52 4.58
N ALA A 37 -1.94 -9.44 4.67
CA ALA A 37 -1.12 -8.78 3.67
C ALA A 37 -1.31 -9.40 2.28
N ASN A 38 -1.34 -10.74 2.16
CA ASN A 38 -1.57 -11.42 0.88
C ASN A 38 -2.95 -11.08 0.30
N VAL A 39 -4.01 -11.04 1.10
CA VAL A 39 -5.34 -10.63 0.63
C VAL A 39 -5.31 -9.20 0.06
N LEU A 40 -4.60 -8.28 0.72
CA LEU A 40 -4.46 -6.90 0.26
C LEU A 40 -3.67 -6.79 -1.06
N VAL A 41 -2.62 -7.61 -1.22
CA VAL A 41 -1.86 -7.71 -2.48
C VAL A 41 -2.74 -8.27 -3.60
N GLU A 42 -3.38 -9.42 -3.37
CA GLU A 42 -4.14 -10.14 -4.39
C GLU A 42 -5.41 -9.37 -4.84
N GLN A 43 -6.12 -8.72 -3.92
CA GLN A 43 -7.39 -8.08 -4.24
C GLN A 43 -7.25 -6.62 -4.66
N PHE A 44 -6.30 -5.89 -4.05
CA PHE A 44 -6.15 -4.44 -4.21
C PHE A 44 -4.82 -4.01 -4.83
N GLY A 45 -3.87 -4.93 -5.05
CA GLY A 45 -2.56 -4.59 -5.61
C GLY A 45 -1.74 -3.70 -4.68
N ILE A 46 -1.92 -3.80 -3.35
CA ILE A 46 -1.07 -3.06 -2.41
C ILE A 46 0.37 -3.57 -2.53
N SER A 47 1.30 -2.63 -2.59
CA SER A 47 2.74 -2.91 -2.70
C SER A 47 3.55 -1.92 -1.85
N GLY A 48 4.80 -2.28 -1.58
CA GLY A 48 5.77 -1.38 -0.95
C GLY A 48 6.40 -0.42 -1.97
N ILE A 49 7.28 0.43 -1.47
CA ILE A 49 8.17 1.29 -2.30
C ILE A 49 9.58 0.68 -2.38
N THR A 50 10.34 1.06 -3.40
CA THR A 50 11.73 0.64 -3.60
C THR A 50 12.67 1.85 -3.63
N SER A 51 13.68 1.87 -4.52
CA SER A 51 14.49 3.06 -4.74
C SER A 51 13.69 4.11 -5.54
N ALA A 52 14.02 5.39 -5.37
CA ALA A 52 13.31 6.45 -6.07
C ALA A 52 13.35 6.26 -7.60
N ASP A 53 14.51 5.89 -8.14
CA ASP A 53 14.67 5.68 -9.59
C ASP A 53 13.84 4.48 -10.10
N GLU A 54 13.83 3.36 -9.36
CA GLU A 54 13.01 2.19 -9.72
C GLU A 54 11.51 2.46 -9.63
N ASP A 55 11.07 3.18 -8.60
CA ASP A 55 9.65 3.51 -8.44
C ASP A 55 9.19 4.52 -9.51
N MET A 56 10.04 5.48 -9.88
CA MET A 56 9.76 6.40 -10.97
C MET A 56 9.61 5.67 -12.31
N ASP A 57 10.45 4.67 -12.58
CA ASP A 57 10.30 3.81 -13.77
C ASP A 57 8.99 3.01 -13.71
N LYS A 58 8.71 2.33 -12.60
CA LYS A 58 7.49 1.50 -12.41
C LYS A 58 6.18 2.27 -12.51
N PHE A 59 6.15 3.55 -12.13
CA PHE A 59 4.90 4.32 -12.03
C PHE A 59 4.53 5.06 -13.30
N PHE A 60 5.50 5.32 -14.19
CA PHE A 60 5.30 6.22 -15.33
C PHE A 60 5.64 5.60 -16.69
N ASN A 61 6.30 4.44 -16.72
CA ASN A 61 6.63 3.69 -17.94
C ASN A 61 5.84 2.38 -18.03
#